data_AF-A0A2V8LLG9-F1
#
_entry.id   AF-A0A2V8LLG9-F1
#
_cell.length_a   1.000
_cell.length_b   1.000
_cell.length_c   1.000
_cell.angle_alpha   90.00
_cell.angle_beta   90.00
_cell.angle_gamma   90.00
#
_symmetry.space_group_name_H-M   'P 1'
#
loop_
_entity.id
_entity.type
_entity.pdbx_description
1 polymer ?
#
loop_
_entity_poly.entity_id
_entity_poly.type
_entity_poly.pdbx_seq_one_letter_code
_entity_poly.pdbx_strand_id
1 'polypeptide(L)'
;MGSSDSLGSLIEKEITTPDYYPLSLNALVAACNQSSNRNPVVHFEEDTVTHALDSLREKKLIHMVDRGDSRVTKYRHVLYEAMSLGRPAIAVMCVLMLRGPQTAGEIRTRSNRLYNFSSLEEVEITLNSLMSGEAPFIVRLPRQSGQKEVRYAHLLSGEVTLTEPEVEPDRIGKLEKEVEDLKKQFEQFRKQFE
;
A
#
# COMPACT_ATOMS: atom_id res chain seq x y z
N MET A 1 3.73 -8.45 -4.14
CA MET A 1 2.47 -7.70 -3.96
C MET A 1 1.66 -8.30 -2.81
N GLY A 2 1.08 -9.50 -2.93
CA GLY A 2 0.17 -10.04 -1.90
C GLY A 2 0.68 -10.07 -0.45
N SER A 3 1.98 -10.28 -0.20
CA SER A 3 2.54 -10.29 1.16
C SER A 3 2.53 -8.94 1.87
N SER A 4 2.81 -7.83 1.17
CA SER A 4 2.78 -6.49 1.79
C SER A 4 1.36 -6.06 2.11
N ASP A 5 0.41 -6.32 1.20
CA ASP A 5 -1.01 -6.03 1.40
C ASP A 5 -1.61 -6.83 2.56
N SER A 6 -1.29 -8.11 2.65
CA SER A 6 -1.73 -8.99 3.74
C SER A 6 -1.18 -8.53 5.09
N LEU A 7 0.11 -8.19 5.13
CA LEU A 7 0.75 -7.71 6.35
C LEU A 7 0.22 -6.34 6.79
N GLY A 8 0.10 -5.40 5.85
CA GLY A 8 -0.47 -4.08 6.09
C GLY A 8 -1.93 -4.18 6.56
N SER A 9 -2.71 -5.11 6.01
CA SER A 9 -4.10 -5.32 6.42
C SER A 9 -4.19 -5.87 7.85
N LEU A 10 -3.30 -6.78 8.25
CA LEU A 10 -3.23 -7.26 9.64
C LEU A 10 -2.93 -6.12 10.62
N ILE A 11 -1.96 -5.25 10.29
CA ILE A 11 -1.61 -4.08 11.12
C ILE A 11 -2.77 -3.10 11.20
N GLU A 12 -3.38 -2.76 10.06
CA GLU A 12 -4.50 -1.83 10.02
C GLU A 12 -5.66 -2.32 10.90
N LYS A 13 -6.00 -3.61 10.83
CA LYS A 13 -7.12 -4.17 11.60
C LYS A 13 -6.80 -4.39 13.07
N GLU A 14 -5.55 -4.69 13.43
CA GLU A 14 -5.11 -4.72 14.84
C GLU A 14 -5.38 -3.38 15.52
N ILE A 15 -5.02 -2.27 14.86
CA ILE A 15 -5.14 -0.93 15.44
C ILE A 15 -6.55 -0.37 15.34
N THR A 16 -7.20 -0.50 14.17
CA THR A 16 -8.46 0.21 13.90
C THR A 16 -9.70 -0.59 14.27
N THR A 17 -9.59 -1.91 14.42
CA THR A 17 -10.70 -2.83 14.71
C THR A 17 -10.26 -3.98 15.63
N PRO A 18 -9.74 -3.69 16.84
CA PRO A 18 -9.13 -4.69 17.71
C PRO A 18 -10.10 -5.81 18.13
N ASP A 19 -11.40 -5.52 18.23
CA ASP A 19 -12.43 -6.50 18.60
C ASP A 19 -12.54 -7.68 17.60
N TYR A 20 -12.16 -7.46 16.35
CA TYR A 20 -12.19 -8.47 15.29
C TYR A 20 -10.83 -9.13 15.05
N TYR A 21 -9.78 -8.71 15.77
CA TYR A 21 -8.42 -9.22 15.65
C TYR A 21 -8.13 -10.33 16.69
N PRO A 22 -7.38 -11.40 16.37
CA PRO A 22 -6.74 -11.71 15.08
C PRO A 22 -7.72 -12.14 13.99
N LEU A 23 -7.33 -11.95 12.73
CA LEU A 23 -8.20 -12.16 11.56
C LEU A 23 -8.21 -13.61 11.10
N SER A 24 -9.36 -14.12 10.67
CA SER A 24 -9.41 -15.35 9.86
C SER A 24 -8.96 -15.08 8.43
N LEU A 25 -8.71 -16.14 7.64
CA LEU A 25 -8.35 -16.02 6.22
C LEU A 25 -9.39 -15.20 5.42
N ASN A 26 -10.68 -15.51 5.56
CA ASN A 26 -11.75 -14.77 4.87
C ASN A 26 -11.78 -13.29 5.25
N ALA A 27 -11.59 -12.98 6.54
CA ALA A 27 -11.55 -11.58 6.99
C ALA A 27 -10.32 -10.85 6.43
N LEU A 28 -9.19 -11.54 6.27
CA LEU A 28 -7.98 -10.97 5.68
C LEU A 28 -8.13 -10.74 4.17
N VAL A 29 -8.73 -11.68 3.43
CA VAL A 29 -9.05 -11.49 2.01
C VAL A 29 -9.93 -10.26 1.81
N ALA A 30 -11.00 -10.15 2.61
CA ALA A 30 -11.89 -8.98 2.58
C ALA A 30 -11.16 -7.68 2.93
N ALA A 31 -10.18 -7.72 3.86
CA ALA A 31 -9.37 -6.56 4.21
C ALA A 31 -8.37 -6.16 3.10
N CYS A 32 -7.78 -7.11 2.39
CA CYS A 32 -6.88 -6.81 1.27
C CYS A 32 -7.64 -6.14 0.12
N ASN A 33 -8.85 -6.63 -0.18
CA ASN A 33 -9.66 -6.20 -1.33
C ASN A 33 -10.53 -4.96 -1.07
N GLN A 34 -10.26 -4.18 -0.02
CA GLN A 34 -11.02 -2.97 0.27
C GLN A 34 -10.76 -1.89 -0.79
N SER A 35 -11.81 -1.16 -1.19
CA SER A 35 -11.69 -0.04 -2.14
C SER A 35 -11.12 1.23 -1.50
N SER A 36 -11.20 1.34 -0.17
CA SER A 36 -10.63 2.44 0.59
C SER A 36 -9.31 2.03 1.23
N ASN A 37 -8.42 3.00 1.43
CA ASN A 37 -7.11 2.78 2.01
C ASN A 37 -6.21 1.77 1.27
N ARG A 38 -6.49 1.49 0.00
CA ARG A 38 -5.66 0.64 -0.86
C ARG A 38 -5.26 1.41 -2.11
N ASN A 39 -4.00 1.27 -2.51
CA ASN A 39 -3.51 1.76 -3.79
C ASN A 39 -2.34 0.87 -4.27
N PRO A 40 -2.52 0.04 -5.30
CA PRO A 40 -3.75 -0.14 -6.08
C PRO A 40 -4.87 -0.85 -5.30
N VAL A 41 -6.11 -0.73 -5.77
CA VAL A 41 -7.19 -1.63 -5.33
C VAL A 41 -6.98 -2.99 -5.99
N VAL A 42 -7.08 -4.05 -5.20
CA VAL A 42 -6.78 -5.43 -5.61
C VAL A 42 -8.01 -6.32 -5.45
N HIS A 43 -7.98 -7.46 -6.14
CA HIS A 43 -8.98 -8.53 -6.07
C HIS A 43 -8.27 -9.86 -5.88
N PHE A 44 -7.67 -10.06 -4.70
CA PHE A 44 -7.01 -11.31 -4.38
C PHE A 44 -8.03 -12.40 -4.06
N GLU A 45 -7.80 -13.57 -4.66
CA GLU A 45 -8.43 -14.82 -4.27
C GLU A 45 -7.81 -15.36 -2.97
N GLU A 46 -8.52 -16.28 -2.32
CA GLU A 46 -8.09 -16.92 -1.07
C GLU A 46 -6.70 -17.59 -1.20
N ASP A 47 -6.43 -18.22 -2.33
CA ASP A 47 -5.15 -18.89 -2.61
C ASP A 47 -3.98 -17.89 -2.62
N THR A 48 -4.16 -16.71 -3.22
CA THR A 48 -3.14 -15.64 -3.24
C THR A 48 -2.81 -15.17 -1.83
N VAL A 49 -3.82 -15.02 -0.97
CA VAL A 49 -3.63 -14.59 0.43
C VAL A 49 -2.99 -15.71 1.26
N THR A 50 -3.33 -16.97 1.00
CA THR A 50 -2.72 -18.13 1.67
C THR A 50 -1.22 -18.21 1.36
N HIS A 51 -0.84 -18.13 0.09
CA HIS A 51 0.59 -18.09 -0.31
C HIS A 51 1.33 -16.89 0.31
N ALA A 52 0.65 -15.74 0.40
CA ALA A 52 1.21 -14.56 1.06
C ALA A 52 1.43 -14.79 2.56
N LEU A 53 0.49 -15.43 3.26
CA LEU A 53 0.61 -15.79 4.67
C LEU A 53 1.72 -16.79 4.92
N ASP A 54 1.88 -17.82 4.07
CA ASP A 54 2.97 -18.78 4.19
C ASP A 54 4.34 -18.08 4.05
N SER A 55 4.48 -17.21 3.05
CA SER A 55 5.69 -16.40 2.86
C SER A 55 5.99 -15.50 4.07
N LEU A 56 4.95 -14.91 4.67
CA LEU A 56 5.09 -14.07 5.87
C LEU A 56 5.45 -14.91 7.12
N ARG A 57 4.96 -16.15 7.19
CA ARG A 57 5.27 -17.09 8.28
C ARG A 57 6.72 -17.53 8.21
N GLU A 58 7.23 -17.85 7.03
CA GLU A 58 8.64 -18.19 6.80
C GLU A 58 9.57 -17.04 7.22
N LYS A 59 9.16 -15.80 6.93
CA LYS A 59 9.86 -14.57 7.37
C LYS A 59 9.64 -14.24 8.85
N LYS A 60 8.88 -15.04 9.60
CA LYS A 60 8.54 -14.85 11.02
C LYS A 60 7.88 -13.49 11.32
N LEU A 61 7.10 -12.97 10.37
CA LEU A 61 6.40 -11.69 10.50
C LEU A 61 4.96 -11.82 11.02
N ILE A 62 4.44 -13.05 11.03
CA ILE A 62 3.10 -13.39 11.52
C ILE A 62 3.12 -14.67 12.36
N HIS A 63 2.08 -14.84 13.19
CA HIS A 63 1.78 -16.09 13.87
C HIS A 63 0.33 -16.52 13.64
N MET A 64 0.13 -17.84 13.62
CA MET A 64 -1.20 -18.45 13.71
C MET A 64 -1.62 -18.51 15.18
N VAL A 65 -2.88 -18.21 15.43
CA VAL A 65 -3.52 -18.24 16.74
C VAL A 65 -4.60 -19.30 16.68
N ASP A 66 -4.26 -20.50 17.12
CA ASP A 66 -5.23 -21.57 17.34
C ASP A 66 -5.72 -21.44 18.79
N ARG A 67 -6.94 -20.92 18.96
CA ARG A 67 -7.63 -21.05 20.24
C ARG A 67 -8.21 -22.45 20.27
N GLY A 68 -7.82 -23.28 21.23
CA GLY A 68 -8.13 -24.73 21.27
C GLY A 68 -9.61 -25.14 21.21
N ASP A 69 -10.56 -24.20 21.21
CA ASP A 69 -12.00 -24.43 21.06
C ASP A 69 -12.57 -23.89 19.72
N SER A 70 -11.78 -23.15 18.94
CA SER A 70 -12.18 -22.59 17.65
C SER A 70 -11.55 -23.39 16.50
N ARG A 71 -12.40 -23.90 15.61
CA ARG A 71 -11.97 -24.62 14.39
C ARG A 71 -11.37 -23.71 13.31
N VAL A 72 -11.38 -22.39 13.51
CA VAL A 72 -10.94 -21.41 12.51
C VAL A 72 -9.59 -20.83 12.92
N THR A 73 -8.55 -21.16 12.16
CA THR A 73 -7.22 -20.56 12.33
C THR A 73 -7.29 -19.05 12.09
N LYS A 74 -6.65 -18.31 12.99
CA LYS A 74 -6.55 -16.85 12.91
C LYS A 74 -5.10 -16.43 12.80
N TYR A 75 -4.84 -15.25 12.23
CA TYR A 75 -3.51 -14.73 11.95
C TYR A 75 -3.29 -13.40 12.67
N ARG A 76 -2.12 -13.24 13.26
CA ARG A 76 -1.64 -11.99 13.88
C ARG A 76 -0.28 -11.61 13.33
N HIS A 77 0.00 -10.31 13.17
CA HIS A 77 1.35 -9.82 12.90
C HIS A 77 2.19 -9.72 14.19
N VAL A 78 3.51 -9.71 14.04
CA VAL A 78 4.49 -9.52 15.14
C VAL A 78 5.55 -8.47 14.81
N LEU A 79 5.20 -7.47 14.02
CA LEU A 79 6.16 -6.45 13.57
C LEU A 79 6.74 -5.59 14.69
N TYR A 80 6.00 -5.39 15.78
CA TYR A 80 6.51 -4.66 16.94
C TYR A 80 7.77 -5.34 17.48
N GLU A 81 7.71 -6.67 17.65
CA GLU A 81 8.81 -7.46 18.20
C GLU A 81 9.84 -7.83 17.13
N ALA A 82 9.40 -8.24 15.93
CA ALA A 82 10.28 -8.73 14.87
C ALA A 82 11.20 -7.64 14.30
N MET A 83 10.79 -6.36 14.38
CA MET A 83 11.56 -5.22 13.88
C MET A 83 11.94 -4.22 14.97
N SER A 84 11.58 -4.48 16.22
CA SER A 84 11.79 -3.55 17.35
C SER A 84 11.22 -2.15 17.08
N LEU A 85 10.06 -2.07 16.43
CA LEU A 85 9.44 -0.80 16.01
C LEU A 85 8.34 -0.36 16.98
N GLY A 86 8.30 0.94 17.27
CA GLY A 86 7.22 1.56 18.03
C GLY A 86 5.97 1.85 17.18
N ARG A 87 4.87 2.24 17.83
CA ARG A 87 3.59 2.58 17.17
C ARG A 87 3.71 3.62 16.04
N PRO A 88 4.50 4.72 16.16
CA PRO A 88 4.65 5.68 15.07
C PRO A 88 5.23 5.03 13.81
N ALA A 89 6.30 4.24 13.97
CA ALA A 89 6.96 3.53 12.89
C ALA A 89 6.04 2.49 12.22
N ILE A 90 5.30 1.72 13.02
CA ILE A 90 4.31 0.75 12.50
C ILE A 90 3.21 1.43 11.69
N ALA A 91 2.73 2.60 12.12
CA ALA A 91 1.74 3.36 11.37
C ALA A 91 2.27 3.82 10.00
N VAL A 92 3.51 4.30 9.94
CA VAL A 92 4.18 4.65 8.68
C VAL A 92 4.29 3.43 7.76
N MET A 93 4.80 2.31 8.29
CA MET A 93 4.97 1.07 7.52
C MET A 93 3.64 0.56 6.97
N CYS A 94 2.57 0.60 7.77
CA CYS A 94 1.23 0.21 7.35
C CYS A 94 0.74 1.05 6.16
N VAL A 95 0.91 2.38 6.22
CA VAL A 95 0.50 3.27 5.12
C VAL A 95 1.29 2.96 3.85
N LEU A 96 2.62 2.81 3.96
CA LEU A 96 3.49 2.53 2.81
C LEU A 96 3.18 1.16 2.17
N MET A 97 2.89 0.13 2.96
CA MET A 97 2.54 -1.19 2.45
C MET A 97 1.21 -1.23 1.72
N LEU A 98 0.22 -0.47 2.19
CA LEU A 98 -1.14 -0.49 1.64
C LEU A 98 -1.36 0.48 0.48
N ARG A 99 -0.50 1.52 0.37
CA ARG A 99 -0.72 2.62 -0.58
C ARG A 99 0.51 2.97 -1.42
N GLY A 100 1.59 2.19 -1.31
CA GLY A 100 2.83 2.40 -2.03
C GLY A 100 3.61 3.65 -1.57
N PRO A 101 4.41 4.26 -2.46
CA PRO A 101 5.22 5.42 -2.10
C PRO A 101 4.41 6.67 -1.74
N GLN A 102 4.79 7.36 -0.67
CA GLN A 102 4.02 8.46 -0.09
C GLN A 102 4.90 9.64 0.35
N THR A 103 4.36 10.86 0.32
CA THR A 103 5.02 12.03 0.92
C THR A 103 4.78 12.06 2.44
N ALA A 104 5.62 12.79 3.18
CA ALA A 104 5.45 12.92 4.64
C ALA A 104 4.09 13.53 5.02
N GLY A 105 3.57 14.47 4.22
CA GLY A 105 2.24 15.05 4.41
C GLY A 105 1.12 14.03 4.21
N GLU A 106 1.21 13.22 3.15
CA GLU A 106 0.24 12.15 2.91
C GLU A 106 0.25 11.10 4.03
N ILE A 107 1.43 10.71 4.51
CA ILE A 107 1.60 9.76 5.61
C ILE A 107 0.90 10.30 6.86
N ARG A 108 1.15 11.55 7.24
CA ARG A 108 0.50 12.19 8.40
C ARG A 108 -1.02 12.10 8.33
N THR A 109 -1.61 12.50 7.21
CA THR A 109 -3.07 12.51 7.06
C THR A 109 -3.65 11.10 7.03
N ARG A 110 -2.99 10.15 6.37
CA ARG A 110 -3.49 8.79 6.16
C ARG A 110 -3.26 7.88 7.37
N SER A 111 -2.32 8.22 8.26
CA SER A 111 -2.06 7.46 9.47
C SER A 111 -2.93 7.86 10.67
N ASN A 112 -3.78 8.90 10.58
CA ASN A 112 -4.52 9.45 11.72
C ASN A 112 -5.27 8.41 12.59
N ARG A 113 -5.85 7.38 11.95
CA ARG A 113 -6.56 6.30 12.67
C ARG A 113 -5.63 5.21 13.23
N LEU A 114 -4.38 5.17 12.78
CA LEU A 114 -3.34 4.24 13.22
C LEU A 114 -2.49 4.85 14.35
N TYR A 115 -2.02 6.06 14.12
CA TYR A 115 -1.26 6.88 15.06
C TYR A 115 -1.41 8.37 14.68
N ASN A 116 -1.77 9.19 15.67
CA ASN A 116 -1.99 10.61 15.49
C ASN A 116 -0.68 11.39 15.67
N PHE A 117 0.00 11.70 14.57
CA PHE A 117 1.20 12.55 14.60
C PHE A 117 0.84 14.01 14.89
N SER A 118 1.45 14.55 15.93
CA SER A 118 1.27 15.92 16.39
C SER A 118 1.69 16.96 15.34
N SER A 119 2.77 16.69 14.60
CA SER A 119 3.33 17.59 13.59
C SER A 119 3.90 16.83 12.38
N LEU A 120 4.23 17.57 11.32
CA LEU A 120 4.97 17.02 10.18
C LEU A 120 6.40 16.62 10.59
N GLU A 121 6.99 17.36 11.52
CA GLU A 121 8.32 17.08 12.08
C GLU A 121 8.38 15.72 12.77
N GLU A 122 7.34 15.33 13.53
CA GLU A 122 7.27 14.00 14.16
C GLU A 122 7.27 12.87 13.11
N VAL A 123 6.62 13.08 11.97
CA VAL A 123 6.64 12.14 10.84
C VAL A 123 8.05 12.06 10.24
N GLU A 124 8.71 13.19 10.02
CA GLU A 124 10.07 13.23 9.49
C GLU A 124 11.09 12.56 10.43
N ILE A 125 10.99 12.78 11.74
CA ILE A 125 11.80 12.09 12.75
C ILE A 125 11.59 10.56 12.64
N THR A 126 10.33 10.13 12.54
CA THR A 126 9.98 8.70 12.41
C THR A 126 10.53 8.11 11.11
N LEU A 127 10.42 8.82 9.99
CA LEU A 127 10.97 8.41 8.70
C LEU A 127 12.50 8.31 8.74
N ASN A 128 13.17 9.29 9.34
CA ASN A 128 14.62 9.27 9.51
C ASN A 128 15.06 8.08 10.37
N SER A 129 14.34 7.78 11.45
CA SER A 129 14.60 6.59 12.27
C SER A 129 14.44 5.30 11.47
N LEU A 130 13.42 5.19 10.61
CA LEU A 130 13.19 4.02 9.76
C LEU A 130 14.23 3.86 8.62
N MET A 131 14.88 4.94 8.21
CA MET A 131 16.00 4.92 7.26
C MET A 131 17.35 4.72 7.94
N SER A 132 17.43 4.92 9.26
CA SER A 132 18.66 4.79 10.03
C SER A 132 18.91 3.33 10.43
N GLY A 133 20.17 2.91 10.41
CA GLY A 133 20.59 1.56 10.77
C GLY A 133 21.31 0.83 9.64
N GLU A 134 21.86 -0.34 9.95
CA GLU A 134 22.57 -1.18 8.96
C GLU A 134 21.62 -1.78 7.91
N ALA A 135 20.35 -2.01 8.30
CA ALA A 135 19.29 -2.50 7.43
C ALA A 135 18.08 -1.55 7.47
N PRO A 136 17.95 -0.61 6.53
CA PRO A 136 16.83 0.34 6.51
C PRO A 136 15.51 -0.35 6.18
N PHE A 137 14.42 0.10 6.81
CA PHE A 137 13.07 -0.41 6.54
C PHE A 137 12.37 0.34 5.40
N ILE A 138 12.79 1.58 5.15
CA ILE A 138 12.27 2.44 4.10
C ILE A 138 13.41 3.12 3.35
N VAL A 139 13.11 3.65 2.17
CA VAL A 139 14.03 4.44 1.36
C VAL A 139 13.37 5.74 0.92
N ARG A 140 14.18 6.80 0.85
CA ARG A 140 13.81 8.07 0.23
C ARG A 140 14.00 7.96 -1.28
N LEU A 141 12.93 8.11 -2.04
CA LEU A 141 12.98 8.08 -3.50
C LEU A 141 13.49 9.41 -4.06
N PRO A 142 14.20 9.40 -5.21
CA PRO A 142 14.55 10.62 -5.92
C PRO A 142 13.29 11.39 -6.34
N ARG A 143 13.41 12.70 -6.45
CA ARG A 143 12.29 13.56 -6.86
C ARG A 143 11.93 13.24 -8.31
N GLN A 144 10.64 13.01 -8.56
CA GLN A 144 10.12 12.91 -9.92
C GLN A 144 10.15 14.29 -10.59
N SER A 145 10.40 14.32 -11.90
CA SER A 145 10.36 15.57 -12.68
C SER A 145 9.02 16.28 -12.48
N GLY A 146 9.06 17.58 -12.18
CA GLY A 146 7.86 18.40 -11.92
C GLY A 146 7.27 18.29 -10.51
N GLN A 147 7.75 17.38 -9.65
CA GLN A 147 7.24 17.25 -8.27
C GLN A 147 8.22 17.80 -7.23
N LYS A 148 7.74 18.76 -6.42
CA LYS A 148 8.54 19.37 -5.36
C LYS A 148 8.72 18.46 -4.15
N GLU A 149 7.79 17.54 -3.90
CA GLU A 149 7.81 16.72 -2.69
C GLU A 149 8.53 15.38 -2.90
N VAL A 150 9.20 14.96 -1.84
CA VAL A 150 9.92 13.68 -1.77
C VAL A 150 8.94 12.58 -1.38
N ARG A 151 9.10 11.38 -1.94
CA ARG A 151 8.36 10.20 -1.52
C ARG A 151 9.25 9.18 -0.82
N TYR A 152 8.63 8.41 0.05
CA TYR A 152 9.24 7.31 0.79
C TYR A 152 8.55 6.01 0.40
N ALA A 153 9.32 4.91 0.33
CA ALA A 153 8.80 3.57 0.05
C ALA A 153 9.40 2.56 1.02
N HIS A 154 8.66 1.50 1.34
CA HIS A 154 9.17 0.44 2.22
C HIS A 154 10.03 -0.58 1.45
N LEU A 155 10.95 -1.24 2.15
CA LEU A 155 11.90 -2.20 1.57
C LEU A 155 11.53 -3.67 1.85
N LEU A 156 10.45 -3.94 2.60
CA LEU A 156 10.00 -5.29 2.94
C LEU A 156 9.57 -6.16 1.73
N SER A 157 9.28 -5.54 0.58
CA SER A 157 8.95 -6.24 -0.66
C SER A 157 10.13 -6.39 -1.61
N GLY A 158 11.35 -6.11 -1.15
CA GLY A 158 12.57 -6.09 -1.97
C GLY A 158 12.99 -4.68 -2.35
N GLU A 159 14.02 -4.58 -3.21
CA GLU A 159 14.48 -3.29 -3.72
C GLU A 159 13.37 -2.59 -4.50
N VAL A 160 13.14 -1.32 -4.17
CA VAL A 160 12.18 -0.49 -4.88
C VAL A 160 12.77 -0.18 -6.24
N THR A 161 12.34 -0.94 -7.25
CA THR A 161 12.64 -0.60 -8.64
C THR A 161 11.90 0.69 -8.94
N LEU A 162 12.67 1.78 -9.07
CA LEU A 162 12.18 3.06 -9.55
C LEU A 162 11.85 2.91 -11.03
N THR A 163 10.73 2.27 -11.35
CA THR A 163 10.07 2.57 -12.61
C THR A 163 9.72 4.04 -12.52
N GLU A 164 10.46 4.87 -13.25
CA GLU A 164 9.98 6.19 -13.64
C GLU A 164 8.51 5.99 -14.04
N PRO A 165 7.56 6.80 -13.54
CA PRO A 165 6.23 6.75 -14.10
C PRO A 165 6.44 6.86 -15.59
N GLU A 166 5.97 5.88 -16.37
CA GLU A 166 5.89 6.03 -17.81
C GLU A 166 5.20 7.36 -18.00
N VAL A 167 5.97 8.38 -18.37
CA VAL A 167 5.44 9.58 -18.97
C VAL A 167 4.86 9.01 -20.22
N GLU A 168 3.59 8.57 -20.20
CA GLU A 168 2.88 8.20 -21.41
C GLU A 168 3.00 9.43 -22.30
N PRO A 169 3.88 9.39 -23.31
CA PRO A 169 4.14 10.58 -24.07
C PRO A 169 2.84 10.82 -24.82
N ASP A 170 2.27 11.99 -24.57
CA ASP A 170 1.23 12.54 -25.42
C ASP A 170 -0.09 11.76 -25.44
N ARG A 171 -0.56 11.27 -24.28
CA ARG A 171 -1.96 10.78 -24.19
C ARG A 171 -2.96 11.85 -24.61
N ILE A 172 -2.67 13.11 -24.27
CA ILE A 172 -3.50 14.27 -24.65
C ILE A 172 -3.45 14.50 -26.17
N GLY A 173 -2.28 14.57 -26.80
CA GLY A 173 -2.20 14.76 -28.26
C GLY A 173 -2.74 13.57 -29.06
N LYS A 174 -2.62 12.34 -28.56
CA LYS A 174 -3.28 11.16 -29.14
C LYS A 174 -4.81 11.27 -29.07
N LEU A 175 -5.34 11.65 -27.91
CA LEU A 175 -6.78 11.85 -27.72
C LEU A 175 -7.31 13.03 -28.55
N GLU A 176 -6.56 14.13 -28.66
CA GLU A 176 -6.91 15.28 -29.50
C GLU A 176 -6.97 14.88 -30.98
N LYS A 177 -6.01 14.09 -31.44
CA LYS A 177 -5.97 13.58 -32.82
C LYS A 177 -7.12 12.60 -33.11
N GLU A 178 -7.42 11.70 -32.17
CA GLU A 178 -8.59 10.81 -32.28
C GLU A 178 -9.90 11.60 -32.33
N VAL A 179 -10.06 12.63 -31.49
CA VAL A 179 -11.26 13.49 -31.51
C VAL A 179 -11.39 14.24 -32.83
N GLU A 180 -10.28 14.71 -33.41
CA GLU A 180 -10.31 15.39 -34.70
C GLU A 180 -10.65 14.44 -35.86
N ASP A 181 -10.10 13.23 -35.86
CA ASP A 181 -10.42 12.21 -36.86
C ASP A 181 -11.88 11.75 -36.74
N LEU A 182 -12.40 11.58 -35.52
CA LEU A 182 -13.83 11.26 -35.29
C LEU A 182 -14.76 12.35 -35.80
N LYS A 183 -14.41 13.63 -35.60
CA LYS A 183 -15.19 14.77 -36.12
C LYS A 183 -15.26 14.76 -37.65
N LYS A 184 -14.14 14.48 -38.32
CA LYS A 184 -14.09 14.37 -39.79
C LYS A 184 -14.94 13.21 -40.31
N GLN A 185 -14.86 12.04 -39.67
CA GLN A 185 -15.68 10.89 -40.02
C GLN A 185 -17.18 11.17 -39.82
N PHE A 186 -17.54 11.86 -38.74
CA PHE A 186 -18.93 12.25 -38.47
C PHE A 186 -19.47 13.24 -39.51
N GLU A 187 -18.68 14.24 -39.92
CA GLU A 187 -19.09 15.16 -40.99
C GLU A 187 -19.25 14.48 -42.34
N GLN A 188 -18.37 13.54 -42.68
CA GLN A 188 -18.49 12.73 -43.90
C GLN A 188 -19.72 11.84 -43.87
N PHE A 189 -19.99 11.18 -42.75
CA PHE A 189 -21.20 10.38 -42.55
C PHE A 189 -22.45 11.24 -42.68
N ARG A 190 -22.50 12.41 -42.02
CA ARG A 190 -23.65 13.33 -42.09
C ARG A 190 -23.97 13.76 -43.53
N LYS A 191 -22.96 14.04 -44.36
CA LYS A 191 -23.12 14.38 -45.78
C LYS A 191 -23.60 13.23 -46.65
N GLN A 192 -23.50 11.99 -46.18
CA GLN A 192 -23.93 10.79 -46.91
C GLN A 192 -25.42 10.48 -46.70
N PHE A 193 -26.06 11.14 -45.73
CA PHE A 193 -27.48 11.00 -45.39
C PHE A 193 -28.28 12.31 -45.63
N GLU A 194 -27.68 13.31 -46.29
CA GLU A 194 -28.34 14.47 -46.92
C GLU A 194 -28.46 14.22 -48.43
#